data_AF-A0A378W061-F1
#
_entry.id   AF-A0A378W061-F1
#
_cell.length_a   1.000
_cell.length_b   1.000
_cell.length_c   1.000
_cell.angle_alpha   90.00
_cell.angle_beta   90.00
_cell.angle_gamma   90.00
#
_symmetry.space_group_name_H-M   'P 1'
#
loop_
_entity.id
_entity.type
_entity.pdbx_description
1 polymer ?
#
loop_
_entity_poly.entity_id
_entity_poly.type
_entity_poly.pdbx_seq_one_letter_code
_entity_poly.pdbx_strand_id
1 'polypeptide(L)'
;MPSETADGKIDLHHLMRLLADEGFGEIMVEAGSELTSAFLAENLADEIVLYRSPKILGGGKDLFSLPENRAALSAPPLWTPVSSEILGHDIKTVFRKNGNAF
;
A
#
# COMPACT_ATOMS: atom_id res chain seq x y z
N MET A 1 -11.93 19.71 1.49
CA MET A 1 -12.35 18.52 2.27
C MET A 1 -12.70 17.43 1.26
N PRO A 2 -12.20 16.19 1.42
CA PRO A 2 -12.56 15.11 0.53
C PRO A 2 -14.04 14.76 0.69
N SER A 3 -14.63 14.19 -0.37
CA SER A 3 -16.00 13.66 -0.31
C SER A 3 -16.04 12.34 0.44
N GLU A 4 -17.25 11.90 0.76
CA GLU A 4 -17.52 10.57 1.31
C GLU A 4 -18.07 9.64 0.22
N THR A 5 -17.75 8.35 0.32
CA THR A 5 -18.39 7.28 -0.44
C THR A 5 -19.81 7.02 0.10
N ALA A 6 -20.60 6.21 -0.61
CA ALA A 6 -21.96 5.86 -0.17
C ALA A 6 -22.00 5.20 1.22
N ASP A 7 -20.89 4.56 1.63
CA ASP A 7 -20.75 3.88 2.92
C ASP A 7 -20.21 4.80 4.04
N GLY A 8 -20.09 6.12 3.78
CA GLY A 8 -19.62 7.11 4.75
C GLY A 8 -18.11 7.04 5.03
N LYS A 9 -17.33 6.43 4.13
CA LYS A 9 -15.85 6.45 4.17
C LYS A 9 -15.32 7.59 3.31
N ILE A 10 -14.09 8.04 3.54
CA ILE A 10 -13.44 9.04 2.67
C ILE A 10 -13.25 8.45 1.27
N ASP A 11 -13.64 9.19 0.23
CA ASP A 11 -13.31 8.87 -1.16
C ASP A 11 -11.82 9.14 -1.41
N LEU A 12 -11.01 8.08 -1.46
CA LEU A 12 -9.56 8.18 -1.62
C LEU A 12 -9.19 8.73 -2.99
N HIS A 13 -9.92 8.37 -4.06
CA HIS A 13 -9.67 8.93 -5.38
C HIS A 13 -9.90 10.44 -5.42
N HIS A 14 -10.94 10.96 -4.77
CA HIS A 14 -11.16 12.40 -4.66
C HIS A 14 -10.09 13.07 -3.78
N LEU A 15 -9.72 12.46 -2.65
CA LEU A 15 -8.62 12.95 -1.82
C LEU A 15 -7.33 13.09 -2.63
N MET A 16 -6.95 12.08 -3.43
CA MET A 16 -5.75 12.13 -4.26
C MET A 16 -5.79 13.26 -5.29
N ARG A 17 -6.95 13.53 -5.91
CA ARG A 17 -7.12 14.68 -6.81
C ARG A 17 -6.96 16.01 -6.09
N LEU A 18 -7.55 16.17 -4.91
CA LEU A 18 -7.42 17.38 -4.11
C LEU A 18 -5.95 17.64 -3.72
N LEU A 19 -5.23 16.61 -3.29
CA LEU A 19 -3.82 16.74 -2.94
C LEU A 19 -2.96 17.09 -4.16
N ALA A 20 -3.27 16.51 -5.33
CA ALA A 20 -2.61 16.88 -6.58
C ALA A 20 -2.88 18.35 -6.96
N ASP A 21 -4.12 18.83 -6.81
CA ASP A 21 -4.51 20.23 -7.05
C ASP A 21 -3.81 21.21 -6.07
N GLU A 22 -3.51 20.76 -4.86
CA GLU A 22 -2.70 21.48 -3.86
C GLU A 22 -1.19 21.41 -4.14
N GLY A 23 -0.76 20.67 -5.16
CA GLY A 23 0.63 20.59 -5.61
C GLY A 23 1.44 19.45 -4.98
N PHE A 24 0.81 18.50 -4.30
CA PHE A 24 1.49 17.31 -3.78
C PHE A 24 1.68 16.27 -4.89
N GLY A 25 2.93 16.07 -5.32
CA GLY A 25 3.29 15.09 -6.36
C GLY A 25 3.68 13.70 -5.82
N GLU A 26 3.98 13.59 -4.54
CA GLU A 26 4.33 12.34 -3.86
C GLU A 26 3.74 12.37 -2.45
N ILE A 27 3.11 11.26 -2.05
CA ILE A 27 2.45 11.14 -0.75
C ILE A 27 2.90 9.83 -0.10
N MET A 28 3.40 9.92 1.12
CA MET A 28 3.69 8.76 1.96
C MET A 28 2.49 8.43 2.84
N VAL A 29 1.99 7.20 2.76
CA VAL A 29 0.88 6.72 3.59
C VAL A 29 1.44 5.88 4.74
N GLU A 30 1.46 6.46 5.95
CA GLU A 30 1.87 5.79 7.19
C GLU A 30 0.65 5.55 8.08
N ALA A 31 -0.02 4.42 7.90
CA ALA A 31 -1.26 4.12 8.59
C ALA A 31 -1.32 2.66 9.05
N GLY A 32 -2.39 2.34 9.78
CA GLY A 32 -2.71 0.95 10.13
C GLY A 32 -3.17 0.14 8.92
N SER A 33 -3.51 -1.13 9.19
CA SER A 33 -3.92 -2.10 8.16
C SER A 33 -5.15 -1.66 7.38
N GLU A 34 -6.15 -1.03 8.02
CA GLU A 34 -7.39 -0.62 7.34
C GLU A 34 -7.13 0.38 6.20
N LEU A 35 -6.50 1.52 6.49
CA LEU A 35 -6.27 2.55 5.47
C LEU A 35 -5.26 2.09 4.43
N THR A 36 -4.18 1.43 4.84
CA THR A 36 -3.17 0.92 3.90
C THR A 36 -3.76 -0.13 2.95
N SER A 37 -4.68 -0.98 3.44
CA SER A 37 -5.41 -1.90 2.58
C SER A 37 -6.40 -1.21 1.64
N ALA A 38 -7.05 -0.12 2.06
CA ALA A 38 -7.92 0.65 1.17
C ALA A 38 -7.12 1.22 -0.02
N PHE A 39 -5.93 1.79 0.21
CA PHE A 39 -5.05 2.26 -0.87
C PHE A 39 -4.64 1.14 -1.85
N LEU A 40 -4.35 -0.06 -1.33
CA LEU A 40 -4.04 -1.22 -2.18
C LEU A 40 -5.26 -1.71 -2.96
N ALA A 41 -6.42 -1.80 -2.31
CA ALA A 41 -7.67 -2.27 -2.92
C ALA A 41 -8.20 -1.32 -3.99
N GLU A 42 -8.04 0.00 -3.79
CA GLU A 42 -8.39 1.04 -4.76
C GLU A 42 -7.28 1.30 -5.79
N ASN A 43 -6.23 0.48 -5.81
CA ASN A 43 -5.16 0.54 -6.81
C ASN A 43 -4.38 1.88 -6.81
N LEU A 44 -4.34 2.58 -5.68
CA LEU A 44 -3.75 3.92 -5.50
C LEU A 44 -2.28 3.90 -5.02
N ALA A 45 -1.74 2.72 -4.70
CA ALA A 45 -0.33 2.58 -4.33
C ALA A 45 0.53 2.17 -5.54
N ASP A 46 1.67 2.85 -5.69
CA ASP A 46 2.67 2.56 -6.73
C ASP A 46 3.98 1.98 -6.16
N GLU A 47 4.28 2.25 -4.89
CA GLU A 47 5.46 1.76 -4.17
C GLU A 47 5.08 1.29 -2.76
N ILE A 48 5.70 0.20 -2.29
CA ILE A 48 5.58 -0.29 -0.92
C ILE A 48 6.98 -0.29 -0.30
N VAL A 49 7.18 0.49 0.75
CA VAL A 49 8.39 0.48 1.57
C VAL A 49 8.13 -0.34 2.83
N LEU A 50 8.61 -1.59 2.85
CA LEU A 50 8.33 -2.55 3.92
C LEU A 50 9.52 -2.69 4.86
N TYR A 51 9.30 -2.38 6.15
CA TYR A 51 10.26 -2.64 7.23
C TYR A 51 9.88 -3.91 7.99
N ARG A 52 10.82 -4.84 8.16
CA ARG A 52 10.60 -6.11 8.86
C ARG A 52 11.63 -6.29 9.96
N SER A 53 11.13 -6.40 11.19
CA SER A 53 11.95 -6.71 12.35
C SER A 53 12.05 -8.22 12.59
N PRO A 54 13.17 -8.75 13.11
CA PRO A 54 13.33 -10.16 13.46
C PRO A 54 12.57 -10.52 14.77
N LYS A 55 11.36 -9.98 14.94
CA LYS A 55 10.49 -10.20 16.09
C LYS A 55 9.34 -11.12 15.69
N ILE A 56 9.09 -12.15 16.49
CA ILE A 56 8.01 -13.10 16.26
C ILE A 56 6.87 -12.76 17.23
N LEU A 57 5.76 -12.22 16.69
CA LEU A 57 4.63 -11.74 17.49
C LEU A 57 3.50 -12.77 17.68
N GLY A 58 3.49 -13.86 16.91
CA GLY A 58 2.35 -14.79 16.87
C GLY A 58 1.13 -14.17 16.19
N GLY A 59 -0.05 -14.25 16.82
CA GLY A 59 -1.31 -13.68 16.32
C GLY A 59 -1.37 -12.15 16.45
N GLY A 60 -0.46 -11.46 15.77
CA GLY A 60 -0.41 -10.00 15.71
C GLY A 60 -1.50 -9.39 14.83
N LYS A 61 -1.39 -8.08 14.56
CA LYS A 61 -2.22 -7.41 13.55
C LYS A 61 -1.69 -7.71 12.15
N ASP A 62 -2.60 -7.88 11.20
CA ASP A 62 -2.24 -8.03 9.80
C ASP A 62 -1.54 -6.77 9.26
N LEU A 63 -0.60 -6.96 8.34
CA LEU A 63 -0.01 -5.85 7.60
C LEU A 63 -1.03 -5.24 6.63
N PHE A 64 -1.78 -6.10 5.93
CA PHE A 64 -2.87 -5.73 5.05
C PHE A 64 -4.08 -6.63 5.33
N SER A 65 -5.25 -6.02 5.51
CA SER A 65 -6.54 -6.69 5.58
C SER A 65 -7.21 -6.67 4.20
N LEU A 66 -6.79 -7.56 3.31
CA LEU A 66 -7.33 -7.70 1.94
C LEU A 66 -8.08 -9.03 1.79
N PRO A 67 -9.11 -9.10 0.92
CA PRO A 67 -9.78 -10.36 0.59
C PRO A 67 -8.82 -11.34 -0.09
N GLU A 68 -9.12 -12.64 0.02
CA GLU A 68 -8.33 -13.69 -0.62
C GLU A 68 -8.28 -13.50 -2.15
N ASN A 69 -7.06 -13.47 -2.71
CA ASN A 69 -6.84 -13.40 -4.15
C ASN A 69 -6.18 -14.69 -4.66
N ARG A 70 -6.99 -15.70 -4.97
CA ARG A 70 -6.50 -17.00 -5.49
C ARG A 70 -5.81 -16.88 -6.84
N ALA A 71 -6.18 -15.90 -7.65
CA ALA A 71 -5.56 -15.69 -8.96
C ALA A 71 -4.08 -15.29 -8.87
N ALA A 72 -3.64 -14.75 -7.72
CA ALA A 72 -2.24 -14.38 -7.49
C ALA A 72 -1.27 -15.59 -7.53
N LEU A 73 -1.78 -16.82 -7.39
CA LEU A 73 -0.95 -18.03 -7.46
C LEU A 73 -0.50 -18.38 -8.89
N SER A 74 -1.23 -17.92 -9.91
CA SER A 74 -0.93 -18.22 -11.32
C SER A 74 -0.64 -16.97 -12.16
N ALA A 75 -1.09 -15.79 -11.71
CA ALA A 75 -0.77 -14.54 -12.36
C ALA A 75 0.71 -14.14 -12.17
N PRO A 76 1.31 -13.40 -13.11
CA PRO A 76 2.59 -12.74 -12.87
C PRO A 76 2.51 -11.84 -11.63
N PRO A 77 3.63 -11.66 -10.89
CA PRO A 77 3.65 -10.79 -9.72
C PRO A 77 3.28 -9.36 -10.12
N LEU A 78 2.40 -8.71 -9.33
CA LEU A 78 2.07 -7.30 -9.51
C LEU A 78 3.18 -6.37 -8.99
N TRP A 79 3.99 -6.86 -8.04
CA TRP A 79 5.00 -6.08 -7.34
C TRP A 79 6.39 -6.66 -7.60
N THR A 80 7.33 -5.79 -7.96
CA THR A 80 8.73 -6.16 -8.19
C THR A 80 9.59 -5.57 -7.09
N PRO A 81 10.40 -6.37 -6.37
CA PRO A 81 11.38 -5.83 -5.44
C PRO A 81 12.44 -5.04 -6.21
N VAL A 82 12.62 -3.78 -5.85
CA VAL A 82 13.63 -2.90 -6.48
C VAL A 82 14.83 -2.68 -5.57
N SER A 83 14.69 -2.85 -4.25
CA SER A 83 15.81 -2.86 -3.31
C SER A 83 15.51 -3.68 -2.05
N SER A 84 16.55 -4.21 -1.42
CA SER A 84 16.47 -4.78 -0.07
C SER A 84 17.78 -4.54 0.67
N GLU A 85 17.70 -3.98 1.87
CA GLU A 85 18.86 -3.59 2.67
C GLU A 85 18.64 -3.90 4.15
N ILE A 86 19.72 -4.22 4.87
CA ILE A 86 19.70 -4.36 6.33
C ILE A 86 19.87 -2.97 6.93
N LEU A 87 18.94 -2.55 7.78
CA LEU A 87 18.99 -1.31 8.54
C LEU A 87 19.02 -1.63 10.04
N GLY A 88 20.22 -1.61 10.61
CA GLY A 88 20.44 -2.05 12.00
C GLY A 88 20.12 -3.53 12.15
N HIS A 89 19.02 -3.85 12.86
CA HIS A 89 18.55 -5.22 13.05
C HIS A 89 17.36 -5.59 12.15
N ASP A 90 16.83 -4.63 11.37
CA ASP A 90 15.65 -4.82 10.54
C ASP A 90 16.04 -4.94 9.06
N ILE A 91 15.11 -5.42 8.25
CA ILE A 91 15.24 -5.45 6.78
C ILE A 91 14.24 -4.46 6.20
N LYS A 92 14.73 -3.53 5.38
CA LYS A 92 13.90 -2.70 4.52
C LYS A 92 13.88 -3.32 3.13
N THR A 93 12.69 -3.44 2.55
CA THR A 93 12.49 -3.88 1.18
C THR A 93 11.57 -2.89 0.48
N VAL A 94 11.96 -2.41 -0.69
CA VAL A 94 11.13 -1.54 -1.53
C VAL A 94 10.59 -2.36 -2.69
N PHE A 95 9.26 -2.37 -2.84
CA PHE A 95 8.57 -2.96 -3.98
C PHE A 95 7.95 -1.87 -4.83
N ARG A 96 8.08 -1.98 -6.15
CA ARG A 96 7.38 -1.12 -7.10
C ARG A 96 6.35 -1.92 -7.87
N LYS A 97 5.20 -1.32 -8.13
CA LYS A 97 4.15 -1.91 -8.93
C LYS A 97 4.60 -2.04 -10.39
N ASN A 98 4.27 -3.17 -11.02
CA ASN A 98 4.59 -3.41 -12.42
C ASN A 98 3.71 -2.53 -13.30
N GLY A 99 4.32 -1.52 -13.91
CA GLY A 99 3.68 -0.59 -14.82
C GLY A 99 3.41 -1.21 -16.18
N ASN A 100 2.38 -2.03 -16.29
CA ASN A 100 1.71 -2.32 -17.56
C ASN A 100 0.21 -2.03 -17.40
N ALA A 101 -0.14 -0.76 -17.31
CA ALA A 101 -1.44 -0.18 -17.68
C ALA A 101 -1.39 1.35 -17.53
N PHE A 102 -0.99 2.03 -18.60
CA PHE A 102 -1.66 3.27 -19.02
C PHE A 102 -2.53 2.91 -20.22
#